data_AF-A0A160T4R6-F1
#
_entry.id   AF-A0A160T4R6-F1
#
_cell.length_a   1.000
_cell.length_b   1.000
_cell.length_c   1.000
_cell.angle_alpha   90.00
_cell.angle_beta   90.00
_cell.angle_gamma   90.00
#
_symmetry.space_group_name_H-M   'P 1'
#
loop_
_entity.id
_entity.type
_entity.pdbx_description
1 polymer ?
#
loop_
_entity_poly.entity_id
_entity_poly.type
_entity_poly.pdbx_seq_one_letter_code
_entity_poly.pdbx_strand_id
1 'polypeptide(L)' 'MDAIRPYLPFLVPILILQVGLMLFALIDLIRRPAANGPRWLWAFIIIFVNIIGPIAYFLIGRREE' A
#
# COMPACT_ATOMS: atom_id res chain seq x y z
N MET A 1 -6.20 -16.34 -26.26
CA MET A 1 -6.12 -15.29 -25.20
C MET A 1 -7.42 -15.22 -24.38
N ASP A 2 -8.28 -16.23 -24.47
CA ASP A 2 -9.65 -16.20 -23.93
C ASP A 2 -9.74 -16.74 -22.50
N ALA A 3 -8.72 -17.46 -22.03
CA ALA A 3 -8.69 -18.04 -20.69
C ALA A 3 -8.66 -16.99 -19.55
N ILE A 4 -8.15 -15.78 -19.81
CA ILE A 4 -7.97 -14.73 -18.79
C ILE A 4 -9.11 -13.70 -18.75
N ARG A 5 -9.88 -13.57 -19.83
CA ARG A 5 -10.99 -12.61 -19.94
C ARG A 5 -12.08 -12.80 -18.85
N PRO A 6 -12.46 -14.03 -18.46
CA PRO A 6 -13.44 -14.24 -17.40
C PRO A 6 -12.98 -13.72 -16.03
N TYR A 7 -11.67 -13.63 -15.80
CA TYR A 7 -11.10 -13.22 -14.51
C TYR A 7 -10.86 -11.71 -14.40
N LEU A 8 -10.79 -10.98 -15.53
CA LEU A 8 -10.56 -9.52 -15.55
C LEU A 8 -11.52 -8.75 -14.63
N PRO A 9 -12.84 -9.01 -14.61
CA PRO A 9 -13.77 -8.30 -13.72
C PRO A 9 -13.46 -8.47 -12.23
N PHE A 10 -12.80 -9.57 -11.84
CA PHE A 10 -12.39 -9.82 -10.45
C PHE A 10 -11.01 -9.23 -10.14
N LEU A 11 -10.11 -9.17 -11.11
CA LEU A 11 -8.78 -8.58 -10.94
C LEU A 11 -8.82 -7.05 -10.84
N VAL A 12 -9.72 -6.39 -11.58
CA VAL A 12 -9.89 -4.93 -11.55
C VAL A 12 -10.13 -4.38 -10.13
N PRO A 13 -11.12 -4.86 -9.35
CA PRO A 13 -11.34 -4.35 -8.00
C PRO A 13 -10.19 -4.63 -7.05
N ILE A 14 -9.51 -5.79 -7.19
CA ILE A 14 -8.33 -6.13 -6.38
C ILE A 14 -7.19 -5.15 -6.67
N LEU A 15 -6.94 -4.83 -7.95
CA LEU A 15 -5.93 -3.86 -8.35
C LEU A 15 -6.27 -2.44 -7.86
N ILE A 16 -7.55 -2.02 -7.95
CA ILE A 16 -7.99 -0.73 -7.43
C ILE A 16 -7.74 -0.66 -5.91
N LEU A 17 -8.06 -1.72 -5.18
CA LEU A 17 -7.86 -1.77 -3.73
C LEU A 17 -6.37 -1.74 -3.38
N GLN A 18 -5.54 -2.48 -4.12
CA GLN A 18 -4.09 -2.47 -3.95
C GLN A 18 -3.48 -1.08 -4.21
N VAL A 19 -3.80 -0.47 -5.36
CA VAL A 19 -3.26 0.84 -5.73
C VAL A 19 -3.80 1.92 -4.80
N GLY A 20 -5.09 1.88 -4.47
CA GLY A 20 -5.72 2.82 -3.54
C GLY A 20 -5.08 2.76 -2.15
N LEU A 21 -4.88 1.56 -1.61
CA LEU A 21 -4.23 1.36 -0.31
C LEU A 21 -2.77 1.84 -0.32
N MET A 22 -2.03 1.55 -1.39
CA MET A 22 -0.65 2.00 -1.56
C MET A 22 -0.56 3.53 -1.59
N LEU A 23 -1.38 4.18 -2.43
CA LEU A 23 -1.41 5.64 -2.52
C LEU A 23 -1.81 6.28 -1.19
N PHE A 24 -2.83 5.72 -0.53
CA PHE A 24 -3.28 6.22 0.78
C PHE A 24 -2.16 6.11 1.84
N ALA A 25 -1.42 5.00 1.87
CA ALA A 25 -0.28 4.83 2.77
C ALA A 25 0.87 5.79 2.46
N LEU A 26 1.21 6.01 1.19
CA LEU A 26 2.24 6.97 0.80
C LEU A 26 1.85 8.41 1.18
N ILE A 27 0.58 8.80 0.95
CA ILE A 27 0.09 10.12 1.32
C ILE A 27 0.12 10.31 2.85
N ASP A 28 -0.32 9.31 3.62
CA ASP A 28 -0.24 9.36 5.10
C ASP A 28 1.21 9.47 5.58
N LEU A 29 2.14 8.70 4.98
CA LEU A 29 3.57 8.76 5.28
C LEU A 29 4.22 10.13 4.99
N ILE A 30 3.77 10.83 3.93
CA ILE A 30 4.27 12.17 3.60
C ILE A 30 3.69 13.22 4.56
N ARG A 31 2.42 13.08 4.94
CA ARG A 31 1.72 14.03 5.81
C ARG A 31 2.18 13.98 7.27
N ARG A 32 2.64 12.82 7.74
CA ARG A 32 3.11 12.67 9.12
C ARG A 32 4.56 13.12 9.30
N PRO A 33 4.88 13.83 10.39
CA PRO A 33 6.24 14.27 10.67
C PRO A 33 7.17 13.10 11.00
N ALA A 34 6.65 12.06 11.65
CA ALA A 34 7.40 10.89 12.09
C ALA A 34 6.67 9.58 11.76
N ALA A 35 7.46 8.54 11.55
CA ALA A 35 7.03 7.14 11.45
C ALA A 35 7.84 6.31 12.45
N ASN A 36 7.43 5.07 12.70
CA ASN A 36 8.22 4.15 13.52
C ASN A 36 9.46 3.69 12.77
N GLY A 37 10.57 4.40 12.97
CA GLY A 37 11.83 4.18 12.25
C GLY A 37 12.00 5.14 11.06
N PRO A 38 12.97 4.88 10.16
CA PRO A 38 13.27 5.77 9.06
C PRO A 38 12.11 5.86 8.07
N ARG A 39 11.63 7.07 7.76
CA ARG A 39 10.53 7.29 6.81
C ARG A 39 10.79 6.70 5.42
N TRP A 40 12.02 6.81 4.93
CA TRP A 40 12.38 6.30 3.60
C TRP A 40 12.25 4.78 3.52
N LEU A 41 12.50 4.06 4.61
CA LEU A 41 12.32 2.61 4.68
C LEU A 41 10.85 2.23 4.50
N TRP A 42 9.94 2.97 5.13
CA TRP A 42 8.50 2.74 4.96
C TRP A 42 8.03 2.99 3.53
N ALA A 43 8.57 4.00 2.85
CA ALA A 43 8.26 4.23 1.44
C ALA A 43 8.67 3.02 0.57
N PHE A 44 9.86 2.45 0.80
CA PHE A 44 10.29 1.22 0.14
C PHE A 44 9.35 0.05 0.45
N ILE A 45 9.02 -0.17 1.72
CA ILE A 45 8.13 -1.26 2.14
C ILE A 45 6.76 -1.14 1.46
N ILE A 46 6.17 0.05 1.46
CA ILE A 46 4.85 0.31 0.85
C ILE A 46 4.84 0.01 -0.66
N ILE A 47 5.93 0.33 -1.37
CA ILE A 47 6.00 0.19 -2.84
C ILE A 47 6.34 -1.25 -3.24
N PHE A 48 7.30 -1.90 -2.56
CA PHE A 48 7.87 -3.18 -3.03
C PHE A 48 7.23 -4.42 -2.40
N VAL A 49 6.48 -4.29 -1.31
CA VAL A 49 5.92 -5.44 -0.56
C VAL A 49 4.43 -5.66 -0.88
N ASN A 50 3.92 -5.08 -1.97
CA ASN A 50 2.53 -5.16 -2.42
C ASN A 50 1.55 -4.81 -1.28
N ILE A 51 0.38 -5.47 -1.18
CA ILE A 51 -0.65 -5.20 -0.15
C ILE A 51 -0.09 -5.28 1.29
N ILE A 52 0.90 -6.13 1.55
CA ILE A 52 1.46 -6.30 2.89
C ILE A 52 2.21 -5.03 3.34
N GLY A 53 2.87 -4.31 2.42
CA GLY A 53 3.63 -3.10 2.74
C GLY A 53 2.79 -1.97 3.36
N PRO A 54 1.73 -1.48 2.67
CA PRO A 54 0.76 -0.53 3.20
C PRO A 54 0.10 -0.99 4.50
N ILE A 55 -0.27 -2.27 4.61
CA ILE A 55 -0.90 -2.81 5.84
C ILE A 55 0.09 -2.73 7.00
N ALA A 56 1.34 -3.18 6.81
CA ALA A 56 2.38 -3.10 7.82
C ALA A 56 2.69 -1.65 8.21
N TYR A 57 2.67 -0.74 7.25
CA TYR A 57 2.78 0.69 7.54
C TYR A 57 1.64 1.15 8.45
N PHE A 58 0.38 0.88 8.14
CA PHE A 58 -0.73 1.34 8.98
C PHE A 58 -0.74 0.73 10.39
N LEU A 59 -0.33 -0.54 10.53
CA LEU A 59 -0.34 -1.25 11.81
C LEU A 59 0.89 -0.94 12.69
N ILE A 60 2.06 -0.80 12.07
CA ILE A 60 3.35 -0.73 12.79
C ILE A 60 4.10 0.55 12.45
N GLY A 61 4.11 0.96 11.17
CA GLY A 61 4.88 2.11 10.72
C GLY A 61 4.28 3.47 11.08
N ARG A 62 2.96 3.55 11.14
CA ARG A 62 2.21 4.75 11.46
C ARG A 62 2.31 5.02 12.95
N ARG A 63 2.95 6.12 13.31
CA ARG A 63 2.82 6.66 14.67
C ARG A 63 1.45 7.32 14.79
N GLU A 64 0.63 6.78 15.65
CA GLU A 64 -0.47 7.50 16.26
C GLU A 64 0.18 8.44 17.27
N GLU A 65 -0.12 9.74 17.14
CA GLU A 65 0.22 10.70 18.20
C GLU A 65 -0.52 10.32 19.48
#